data_AF-A0AAD6WXI5-F1
#
_entry.id   AF-A0AAD6WXI5-F1
#
_cell.length_a   1.000
_cell.length_b   1.000
_cell.length_c   1.000
_cell.angle_alpha   90.00
_cell.angle_beta   90.00
_cell.angle_gamma   90.00
#
_symmetry.space_group_name_H-M   'P 1'
#
loop_
_entity.id
_entity.type
_entity.pdbx_description
1 polymer ?
#
loop_
_entity_poly.entity_id
_entity_poly.type
_entity_poly.pdbx_seq_one_letter_code
_entity_poly.pdbx_strand_id
1 'polypeptide(L)'
;MFGRLAYDKSKPPKRPQLLHFYSSRVYDSLIAPRVESRMKELQTKAKYTGGEVPWPITVQNQVTKECWDEETEVEQAEIMRALDREHEIAVKAWKESRADGPNRTPEEFSASLKSAAHYLQPFVDAIAEHMGMTVSLLMAGPIGAKKGVIEM
;
A
#
# COMPACT_ATOMS: atom_id res chain seq x y z
N MET A 1 -2.04 -12.87 13.83
CA MET A 1 -1.00 -11.98 13.25
C MET A 1 -1.06 -12.14 11.73
N PHE A 2 -1.91 -11.35 11.06
CA PHE A 2 -2.07 -11.44 9.59
C PHE A 2 -0.83 -10.83 8.93
N GLY A 3 -0.10 -11.63 8.16
CA GLY A 3 1.06 -11.17 7.42
C GLY A 3 0.66 -9.98 6.54
N ARG A 4 1.39 -8.87 6.69
CA ARG A 4 1.38 -7.78 5.71
C ARG A 4 1.74 -8.39 4.35
N LEU A 5 0.73 -8.71 3.55
CA LEU A 5 0.88 -8.91 2.10
C LEU A 5 1.72 -7.73 1.60
N ALA A 6 2.88 -8.03 1.02
CA ALA A 6 3.78 -7.02 0.50
C ALA A 6 2.97 -6.08 -0.42
N TYR A 7 2.81 -4.84 0.04
CA TYR A 7 2.05 -3.84 -0.69
C TYR A 7 2.80 -3.54 -2.00
N ASP A 8 2.23 -3.95 -3.12
CA ASP A 8 2.73 -3.64 -4.45
C ASP A 8 2.58 -2.14 -4.71
N LYS A 9 3.65 -1.38 -4.48
CA LYS A 9 3.69 0.08 -4.65
C LYS A 9 3.39 0.54 -6.09
N SER A 10 3.47 -0.36 -7.08
CA SER A 10 3.21 -0.01 -8.48
C SER A 10 1.73 0.25 -8.77
N LYS A 11 0.82 -0.25 -7.92
CA LYS A 11 -0.63 -0.14 -8.07
C LYS A 11 -1.22 0.83 -7.06
N PRO A 12 -2.32 1.52 -7.40
CA PRO A 12 -3.00 2.40 -6.46
C PRO A 12 -3.49 1.60 -5.24
N PRO A 13 -3.49 2.21 -4.04
CA PRO A 13 -3.99 1.56 -2.84
C PRO A 13 -5.45 1.18 -3.05
N LYS A 14 -5.83 -0.01 -2.56
CA LYS A 14 -7.23 -0.44 -2.56
C LYS A 14 -7.96 0.20 -1.38
N ARG A 15 -9.24 0.52 -1.56
CA ARG A 15 -10.12 0.93 -0.46
C ARG A 15 -10.21 -0.20 0.58
N PRO A 16 -10.00 0.07 1.88
CA PRO A 16 -10.14 -0.95 2.91
C PRO A 16 -11.57 -1.51 2.95
N GLN A 17 -11.71 -2.77 3.36
CA GLN A 17 -13.04 -3.35 3.59
C GLN A 17 -13.67 -2.71 4.83
N LEU A 18 -14.96 -2.38 4.74
CA LEU A 18 -15.68 -1.66 5.79
C LEU A 18 -15.59 -2.35 7.15
N LEU A 19 -15.89 -3.65 7.22
CA LEU A 19 -15.86 -4.39 8.50
C LEU A 19 -14.44 -4.51 9.08
N HIS A 20 -13.41 -4.58 8.24
CA HIS A 20 -12.02 -4.55 8.74
C HIS A 20 -11.66 -3.19 9.30
N PHE A 21 -12.07 -2.12 8.62
CA PHE A 21 -11.88 -0.75 9.06
C PHE A 21 -12.61 -0.47 10.37
N TYR A 22 -13.88 -0.83 10.43
CA TYR A 22 -14.71 -0.76 11.63
C TYR A 22 -14.08 -1.53 12.79
N SER A 23 -13.76 -2.81 12.55
CA SER A 23 -13.12 -3.64 13.57
C SER A 23 -11.86 -2.98 14.09
N SER A 24 -10.99 -2.40 13.25
CA SER A 24 -9.76 -1.77 13.72
C SER A 24 -9.96 -0.61 14.70
N ARG A 25 -11.14 0.03 14.70
CA ARG A 25 -11.47 1.18 15.55
C ARG A 25 -12.11 0.79 16.88
N VAL A 26 -12.94 -0.25 16.88
CA VAL A 26 -13.75 -0.64 18.05
C VAL A 26 -13.44 -2.04 18.57
N TYR A 27 -12.36 -2.66 18.11
CA TYR A 27 -12.04 -4.06 18.46
C TYR A 27 -11.95 -4.26 19.97
N ASP A 28 -11.08 -3.50 20.62
CA ASP A 28 -10.75 -3.71 22.04
C ASP A 28 -11.93 -3.34 22.96
N SER A 29 -12.73 -2.33 22.58
CA SER A 29 -13.82 -1.82 23.40
C SER A 29 -15.12 -2.61 23.25
N LEU A 30 -15.47 -3.04 22.03
CA LEU A 30 -16.79 -3.58 21.72
C LEU A 30 -16.75 -5.04 21.25
N ILE A 31 -15.87 -5.35 20.29
CA ILE A 31 -15.88 -6.65 19.61
C ILE A 31 -15.21 -7.73 20.46
N ALA A 32 -14.04 -7.45 21.03
CA ALA A 32 -13.25 -8.44 21.78
C ALA A 32 -14.02 -9.02 22.99
N PRO A 33 -14.69 -8.21 23.84
CA PRO A 33 -15.49 -8.75 24.95
C PRO A 33 -16.63 -9.66 24.49
N ARG A 34 -17.32 -9.28 23.40
CA ARG A 34 -18.43 -10.05 22.83
C ARG A 34 -17.96 -11.36 22.20
N VAL A 35 -16.84 -11.33 21.47
CA VAL A 35 -16.21 -12.54 20.91
C VAL A 35 -15.80 -13.49 22.03
N GLU A 36 -15.18 -12.98 23.10
CA GLU A 36 -14.76 -13.82 24.24
C GLU A 36 -15.97 -14.47 24.92
N SER A 37 -17.04 -13.72 25.19
CA SER A 37 -18.28 -14.25 25.77
C SER A 37 -18.88 -15.34 24.89
N ARG A 38 -19.02 -15.07 23.59
CA ARG A 38 -19.58 -16.01 22.61
C ARG A 38 -18.75 -17.28 22.49
N MET A 39 -17.42 -17.14 22.54
CA MET A 39 -16.52 -18.28 22.47
C MET A 39 -16.64 -19.18 23.70
N LYS A 40 -16.76 -18.59 24.91
CA LYS A 40 -16.99 -19.34 26.15
C LYS A 40 -18.31 -20.12 26.12
N GLU A 41 -19.39 -19.52 25.61
CA GLU A 41 -20.68 -20.19 25.42
C GLU A 41 -20.56 -21.39 24.47
N LEU A 42 -19.93 -21.19 23.31
CA LEU A 42 -19.76 -22.23 22.31
C LEU A 42 -18.88 -23.38 22.81
N GLN A 43 -17.79 -23.08 23.51
CA GLN A 43 -16.94 -24.10 24.15
C GLN A 43 -17.71 -24.89 25.21
N THR A 44 -18.53 -24.22 26.01
CA THR A 44 -19.36 -24.87 27.03
C THR A 44 -20.40 -25.78 26.38
N LYS A 45 -21.10 -25.29 25.36
CA LYS A 45 -22.08 -26.07 24.61
C LYS A 45 -21.45 -27.30 23.94
N ALA A 46 -20.27 -27.13 23.32
CA ALA A 46 -19.50 -28.21 22.71
C ALA A 46 -19.16 -29.31 23.73
N LYS A 47 -18.75 -28.94 24.95
CA LYS A 47 -18.48 -29.92 26.03
C LYS A 47 -19.72 -30.75 26.41
N TYR A 48 -20.91 -30.16 26.42
CA TYR A 48 -22.15 -30.86 26.81
C TYR A 48 -22.80 -31.65 25.66
N THR A 49 -22.64 -31.20 24.42
CA THR A 49 -23.29 -31.82 23.24
C THR A 49 -22.35 -32.69 22.40
N GLY A 50 -21.04 -32.68 22.69
CA GLY A 50 -20.04 -33.39 21.91
C GLY A 50 -19.75 -32.78 20.54
N GLY A 51 -20.22 -31.55 20.28
CA GLY A 51 -20.02 -30.84 19.01
C GLY A 51 -18.64 -30.18 18.92
N GLU A 52 -18.23 -29.82 17.70
CA GLU A 52 -17.00 -29.05 17.46
C GLU A 52 -17.17 -27.56 17.76
N VAL A 53 -16.13 -26.94 18.31
CA VAL A 53 -16.10 -25.49 18.53
C VAL A 53 -15.75 -24.81 17.20
N PRO A 54 -16.56 -23.84 16.73
CA PRO A 54 -16.24 -23.10 15.50
C PRO A 54 -14.89 -22.40 15.58
N TRP A 55 -14.25 -22.24 14.42
CA TRP A 55 -12.99 -21.50 14.34
C TRP A 55 -13.14 -20.06 14.88
N PRO A 56 -12.19 -19.57 15.70
CA PRO A 56 -12.29 -18.25 16.33
C PRO A 56 -12.56 -17.10 15.36
N ILE A 57 -11.94 -17.15 14.17
CA ILE A 57 -12.11 -16.14 13.13
C ILE A 57 -13.55 -16.07 12.61
N THR A 58 -14.26 -17.20 12.55
CA THR A 58 -15.66 -17.24 12.11
C THR A 58 -16.55 -16.53 13.11
N VAL A 59 -16.35 -16.79 14.40
CA VAL A 59 -17.09 -16.11 15.48
C VAL A 59 -16.76 -14.62 15.49
N GLN A 60 -15.49 -14.25 15.30
CA GLN A 60 -15.09 -12.85 15.22
C GLN A 60 -15.76 -12.11 14.06
N ASN A 61 -15.75 -12.68 12.85
CA ASN A 61 -16.37 -12.06 11.69
C ASN A 61 -17.88 -11.90 11.88
N GLN A 62 -18.54 -12.90 12.49
CA GLN A 62 -19.95 -12.84 12.79
C GLN A 62 -20.25 -11.73 13.82
N VAL A 63 -19.56 -11.71 14.95
CA VAL A 63 -19.75 -10.69 16.00
C VAL A 63 -19.45 -9.29 15.47
N THR A 64 -18.41 -9.14 14.65
CA THR A 64 -18.06 -7.85 14.03
C THR A 64 -19.19 -7.34 13.14
N LYS A 65 -19.83 -8.25 12.38
CA LYS A 65 -20.99 -7.90 11.55
C LYS A 65 -22.20 -7.53 12.40
N GLU A 66 -22.49 -8.30 13.45
CA GLU A 66 -23.58 -8.02 14.38
C GLU A 66 -23.40 -6.66 15.07
N CYS A 67 -22.20 -6.35 15.56
CA CYS A 67 -21.90 -5.03 16.13
C CYS A 67 -22.08 -3.89 15.11
N TRP A 68 -21.67 -4.10 13.86
CA TRP A 68 -21.88 -3.11 12.80
C TRP A 68 -23.37 -2.89 12.52
N ASP A 69 -24.15 -3.96 12.44
CA ASP A 69 -25.59 -3.91 12.17
C ASP A 69 -26.38 -3.28 13.34
N GLU A 70 -25.85 -3.33 14.57
CA GLU A 70 -26.41 -2.69 15.78
C GLU A 70 -26.01 -1.21 15.93
N GLU A 71 -24.98 -0.76 15.20
CA GLU A 71 -24.46 0.60 15.27
C GLU A 71 -25.49 1.62 14.78
N THR A 72 -25.48 2.84 15.34
CA THR A 72 -26.43 3.87 14.89
C THR A 72 -26.11 4.34 13.47
N GLU A 73 -27.14 4.76 12.72
CA GLU A 73 -26.95 5.29 11.36
C GLU A 73 -25.98 6.47 11.32
N VAL A 74 -25.93 7.27 12.39
CA VAL A 74 -25.02 8.41 12.52
C VAL A 74 -23.57 7.93 12.62
N GLU A 75 -23.29 6.99 13.52
CA GLU A 75 -21.95 6.42 13.71
C GLU A 75 -21.49 5.65 12.47
N GLN A 76 -22.39 4.88 11.84
CA GLN A 76 -22.11 4.20 10.57
C GLN A 76 -21.69 5.20 9.49
N ALA A 77 -22.42 6.31 9.35
CA ALA A 77 -22.10 7.36 8.38
C ALA A 77 -20.75 8.03 8.69
N GLU A 78 -20.43 8.27 9.96
CA GLU A 78 -19.13 8.81 10.38
C GLU A 78 -17.97 7.86 10.06
N ILE A 79 -18.15 6.57 10.31
CA ILE A 79 -17.16 5.52 10.02
C ILE A 79 -16.95 5.39 8.51
N MET A 80 -18.01 5.43 7.70
CA MET A 80 -17.90 5.43 6.24
C MET A 80 -17.15 6.66 5.72
N ARG A 81 -17.46 7.86 6.24
CA ARG A 81 -16.72 9.08 5.88
C ARG A 81 -15.25 9.01 6.30
N ALA A 82 -14.96 8.41 7.45
CA ALA A 82 -13.58 8.21 7.89
C ALA A 82 -12.83 7.23 6.99
N LEU A 83 -13.47 6.13 6.58
CA LEU A 83 -12.93 5.15 5.64
C LEU A 83 -12.58 5.81 4.29
N ASP A 84 -13.48 6.62 3.75
CA ASP A 84 -13.26 7.31 2.48
C ASP A 84 -12.12 8.32 2.58
N ARG A 85 -12.06 9.10 3.67
CA ARG A 85 -10.95 10.03 3.92
C ARG A 85 -9.60 9.32 4.01
N GLU A 86 -9.50 8.19 4.73
CA GLU A 86 -8.25 7.44 4.82
C GLU A 86 -7.84 6.86 3.45
N HIS A 87 -8.81 6.41 2.65
CA HIS A 87 -8.54 5.97 1.30
C HIS A 87 -8.03 7.11 0.41
N GLU A 88 -8.66 8.28 0.47
CA GLU A 88 -8.22 9.47 -0.28
C GLU A 88 -6.81 9.92 0.11
N ILE A 89 -6.49 9.94 1.41
CA ILE A 89 -5.15 10.24 1.91
C ILE A 89 -4.13 9.23 1.34
N ALA A 90 -4.45 7.94 1.39
CA ALA A 90 -3.57 6.89 0.85
C ALA A 90 -3.37 7.05 -0.66
N VAL A 91 -4.43 7.33 -1.42
CA VAL A 91 -4.36 7.57 -2.86
C VAL A 91 -3.55 8.83 -3.17
N LYS A 92 -3.72 9.90 -2.40
CA LYS A 92 -2.94 11.14 -2.55
C LYS A 92 -1.46 10.91 -2.29
N ALA A 93 -1.11 10.26 -1.18
CA ALA A 93 0.27 9.90 -0.86
C ALA A 93 0.88 8.98 -1.94
N TRP A 94 0.09 8.03 -2.47
CA TRP A 94 0.53 7.20 -3.59
C TRP A 94 0.78 8.03 -4.86
N LYS A 95 -0.11 8.97 -5.21
CA LYS A 95 0.08 9.87 -6.35
C LYS A 95 1.32 10.75 -6.17
N GLU A 96 1.52 11.33 -5.00
CA GLU A 96 2.70 12.14 -4.67
C GLU A 96 3.98 11.30 -4.80
N SER A 97 3.99 10.08 -4.29
CA SER A 97 5.13 9.16 -4.42
C SER A 97 5.47 8.74 -5.86
N ARG A 98 4.58 9.01 -6.82
CA ARG A 98 4.76 8.72 -8.25
C ARG A 98 4.89 9.95 -9.13
N ALA A 99 4.39 11.10 -8.69
CA ALA A 99 4.53 12.38 -9.39
C ALA A 99 6.01 12.75 -9.52
N ASP A 100 6.80 12.37 -8.52
CA ASP A 100 8.24 12.35 -8.62
C ASP A 100 8.72 10.98 -9.16
N GLY A 101 8.95 10.89 -10.48
CA GLY A 101 9.97 9.95 -10.98
C GLY A 101 11.25 10.13 -10.16
N PRO A 102 12.05 9.07 -9.94
CA PRO A 102 12.94 8.92 -8.78
C PRO A 102 13.47 10.27 -8.34
N ASN A 103 12.93 10.81 -7.24
CA ASN A 103 13.22 12.12 -6.66
C ASN A 103 14.67 12.53 -6.90
N ARG A 104 14.91 13.15 -8.05
CA ARG A 104 16.22 13.62 -8.48
C ARG A 104 15.93 15.06 -8.84
N THR A 105 16.31 15.94 -7.93
CA THR A 105 16.53 17.35 -8.26
C THR A 105 17.24 17.45 -9.61
N PRO A 106 17.00 18.50 -10.41
CA PRO A 106 17.74 18.72 -11.66
C PRO A 106 19.27 18.55 -11.51
N GLU A 107 19.81 18.87 -10.33
CA GLU A 107 21.19 18.66 -9.91
C GLU A 107 21.55 17.16 -9.78
N GLU A 108 20.74 16.37 -9.08
CA GLU A 108 20.93 14.91 -8.95
C GLU A 108 20.75 14.18 -10.28
N PHE A 109 19.87 14.69 -11.16
CA PHE A 109 19.73 14.18 -12.52
C PHE A 109 20.99 14.46 -13.34
N SER A 110 21.51 15.67 -13.29
CA SER A 110 22.77 16.04 -13.95
C SER A 110 23.97 15.25 -13.42
N ALA A 111 24.06 15.05 -12.10
CA ALA A 111 25.08 14.21 -11.48
C ALA A 111 24.97 12.74 -11.94
N SER A 112 23.74 12.22 -12.01
CA SER A 112 23.48 10.87 -12.50
C SER A 112 23.84 10.71 -13.98
N LEU A 113 23.55 11.69 -14.82
CA LEU A 113 23.94 11.69 -16.24
C LEU A 113 25.47 11.68 -16.39
N LYS A 114 26.19 12.51 -15.63
CA LYS A 114 27.66 12.53 -15.64
C LYS A 114 28.23 11.17 -15.23
N SER A 115 27.66 10.57 -14.18
CA SER A 115 28.05 9.23 -13.72
C SER A 115 27.76 8.17 -14.78
N ALA A 116 26.58 8.20 -15.41
CA ALA A 116 26.18 7.27 -16.46
C ALA A 116 27.12 7.31 -17.66
N ALA A 117 27.61 8.48 -18.06
CA ALA A 117 28.58 8.61 -19.15
C ALA A 117 29.86 7.80 -18.89
N HIS A 118 30.35 7.73 -17.65
CA HIS A 118 31.54 6.92 -17.31
C HIS A 118 31.32 5.41 -17.49
N TYR A 119 30.09 4.91 -17.29
CA TYR A 119 29.77 3.49 -17.46
C TYR A 119 29.37 3.12 -18.88
N LEU A 120 28.72 4.06 -19.59
CA LEU A 120 28.14 3.81 -20.91
C LEU A 120 29.14 4.02 -22.04
N GLN A 121 30.13 4.91 -21.87
CA GLN A 121 31.15 5.15 -22.88
C GLN A 121 31.91 3.85 -23.25
N PRO A 122 32.44 3.05 -22.29
CA PRO A 122 33.12 1.80 -22.63
C PRO A 122 32.22 0.79 -23.36
N PHE A 123 30.91 0.81 -23.09
CA PHE A 123 29.96 -0.06 -23.76
C PHE A 123 29.74 0.36 -25.22
N VAL A 124 29.60 1.66 -25.47
CA VAL A 124 29.51 2.22 -26.83
C VAL A 124 30.79 1.94 -27.61
N ASP A 125 31.95 2.12 -26.99
CA ASP A 125 33.26 1.87 -27.61
C ASP A 125 33.41 0.39 -27.98
N ALA A 126 33.02 -0.53 -27.10
CA ALA A 126 33.07 -1.96 -27.37
C ALA A 126 32.17 -2.36 -28.55
N ILE A 127 30.97 -1.79 -28.67
CA ILE A 127 30.09 -2.05 -29.82
C ILE A 127 30.71 -1.49 -31.10
N ALA A 128 31.26 -0.27 -31.04
CA ALA A 128 31.90 0.35 -32.20
C ALA A 128 33.09 -0.49 -32.70
N GLU A 129 33.92 -1.00 -31.79
CA GLU A 129 35.07 -1.86 -32.10
C GLU A 129 34.65 -3.21 -32.68
N HIS A 130 33.68 -3.90 -32.06
CA HIS A 130 33.24 -5.22 -32.51
C HIS A 130 32.48 -5.20 -33.84
N MET A 131 31.73 -4.12 -34.10
CA MET A 131 30.89 -4.03 -35.29
C MET A 131 31.54 -3.25 -36.44
N GLY A 132 32.67 -2.56 -36.19
CA GLY A 132 33.31 -1.69 -37.18
C GLY A 132 32.43 -0.52 -37.60
N MET A 133 31.53 -0.06 -36.71
CA MET A 133 30.55 1.01 -36.99
C MET A 133 30.78 2.21 -36.07
N THR A 134 30.35 3.38 -36.51
CA THR A 134 30.23 4.55 -35.63
C THR A 134 28.96 4.40 -34.78
N VAL A 135 29.12 4.41 -33.46
CA VAL A 135 28.00 4.29 -32.51
C VAL A 135 27.94 5.56 -31.67
N SER A 136 26.74 6.11 -31.50
CA SER A 136 26.49 7.28 -30.66
C SER A 136 25.32 7.00 -29.71
N LEU A 137 25.49 7.31 -28.43
CA LEU A 137 24.42 7.25 -27.44
C LEU A 137 24.00 8.67 -27.05
N LEU A 138 22.74 9.02 -27.35
CA LEU A 138 22.15 10.31 -26.98
C LEU A 138 21.29 10.15 -25.72
N MET A 139 21.61 10.92 -24.68
CA MET A 139 20.80 11.04 -23.46
C MET A 139 20.43 12.50 -23.26
N ALA A 140 19.14 12.81 -23.29
CA ALA A 140 18.60 14.15 -23.04
C ALA A 140 17.81 14.18 -21.73
N GLY A 141 17.95 15.25 -20.95
CA GLY A 141 17.16 15.46 -19.75
C GLY A 141 17.48 16.77 -19.01
N PRO A 142 16.86 17.02 -17.85
CA PRO A 142 16.90 18.30 -17.17
C PRO A 142 18.31 18.70 -16.74
N ILE A 143 18.71 19.93 -17.07
CA ILE A 143 20.00 20.51 -16.67
C ILE A 143 19.83 21.20 -15.31
N GLY A 144 20.54 20.71 -14.29
CA GLY A 144 20.57 21.29 -12.94
C GLY A 144 20.82 22.80 -12.91
N ALA A 145 21.89 23.24 -13.57
CA ALA A 145 22.28 24.64 -13.64
C ALA A 145 21.23 25.56 -14.31
N LYS A 146 20.26 25.01 -15.03
CA LYS A 146 19.18 25.76 -15.71
C LYS A 146 17.80 25.48 -15.10
N LYS A 147 17.73 25.10 -13.82
CA LYS A 147 16.46 24.81 -13.10
C LYS A 147 15.60 23.75 -13.80
N GLY A 148 16.23 22.76 -14.45
CA GLY A 148 15.52 21.65 -15.08
C GLY A 148 15.05 21.89 -16.52
N VAL A 149 15.50 22.95 -17.19
CA VAL A 149 15.32 23.08 -18.64
C VAL A 149 16.02 21.92 -19.36
N ILE A 150 15.32 21.31 -20.32
CA ILE A 150 15.86 20.30 -21.23
C ILE A 150 16.28 21.02 -22.52
N GLU A 151 17.58 21.11 -22.78
CA GLU A 151 18.14 21.57 -24.05
C GLU A 151 18.84 20.39 -24.73
N MET A 152 18.75 20.34 -26.06
CA MET A 152 19.43 19.34 -26.91
C MET A 152 20.77 19.88 -27.39
#